data_AF-A0A1Q7K0X3-F1
#
_entry.id   AF-A0A1Q7K0X3-F1
#
_cell.length_a   1.000
_cell.length_b   1.000
_cell.length_c   1.000
_cell.angle_alpha   90.00
_cell.angle_beta   90.00
_cell.angle_gamma   90.00
#
_symmetry.space_group_name_H-M   'P 1'
#
loop_
_entity.id
_entity.type
_entity.pdbx_description
1 polymer ?
#
loop_
_entity_poly.entity_id
_entity_poly.type
_entity_poly.pdbx_seq_one_letter_code
_entity_poly.pdbx_strand_id
1 'polypeptide(L)'
;MSEEKLGFVGKPVKDIYGTHIGKVVGIITEIDGEIETVGVDCGSGGLKQLPYEQLVIQGEYVFFIPKWRLDAQRLLRQKSLTLKRIKALQDIVAENDSMKEDAELVSMKYEKKLSEIEGGEKQVNDKLNARLAELEAETRNIKSLLFDAKLQFRSNEMKEESYQQIRVQTDELIEHIDNEKTEIGNVRTKLAANTLENLNAVSVTEAAPAKEEAPAESSPPIVEVAPVQEVAAVVAEEEKPAAVSANGAEQSETSWLNQVITK
;
A
#
# COMPACT_ATOMS: atom_id res chain seq x y z
N MET A 1 -13.45 26.30 10.69
CA MET A 1 -12.69 25.85 9.52
C MET A 1 -11.32 26.50 9.58
N SER A 2 -10.30 25.77 10.03
CA SER A 2 -8.94 26.29 10.13
C SER A 2 -8.32 26.39 8.74
N GLU A 3 -7.60 27.47 8.47
CA GLU A 3 -6.87 27.74 7.22
C GLU A 3 -5.96 26.56 6.80
N GLU A 4 -5.54 25.76 7.77
CA GLU A 4 -4.75 24.53 7.64
C GLU A 4 -5.43 23.42 6.80
N LYS A 5 -6.77 23.29 6.81
CA LYS A 5 -7.49 22.26 6.03
C LYS A 5 -7.47 22.53 4.51
N LEU A 6 -7.07 23.73 4.05
CA LEU A 6 -6.99 24.08 2.62
C LEU A 6 -5.56 24.08 2.06
N GLY A 7 -4.54 23.69 2.84
CA GLY A 7 -3.14 23.73 2.43
C GLY A 7 -2.74 22.85 1.24
N PHE A 8 -3.69 22.13 0.63
CA PHE A 8 -3.49 21.34 -0.58
C PHE A 8 -4.25 21.85 -1.81
N VAL A 9 -5.05 22.91 -1.67
CA VAL A 9 -5.68 23.55 -2.83
C VAL A 9 -4.59 24.16 -3.71
N GLY A 10 -4.70 23.93 -5.01
CA GLY A 10 -3.68 24.32 -5.98
C GLY A 10 -2.52 23.34 -6.14
N LYS A 11 -2.43 22.28 -5.34
CA LYS A 11 -1.38 21.27 -5.51
C LYS A 11 -1.66 20.37 -6.72
N PRO A 12 -0.61 19.91 -7.44
CA PRO A 12 -0.74 18.89 -8.47
C PRO A 12 -1.20 17.55 -7.87
N VAL A 13 -2.08 16.89 -8.60
CA VAL A 13 -2.58 15.55 -8.28
C VAL A 13 -1.89 14.53 -9.17
N LYS A 14 -1.32 13.49 -8.56
CA LYS A 14 -0.75 12.33 -9.24
C LYS A 14 -1.43 11.07 -8.75
N ASP A 15 -1.47 10.01 -9.54
CA ASP A 15 -1.75 8.69 -8.97
C ASP A 15 -0.53 8.17 -8.17
N ILE A 16 -0.73 7.07 -7.45
CA ILE A 16 0.33 6.37 -6.72
C ILE A 16 1.41 5.73 -7.61
N TYR A 17 1.25 5.74 -8.93
CA TYR A 17 2.19 5.19 -9.90
C TYR A 17 3.02 6.28 -10.60
N GLY A 18 2.72 7.57 -10.36
CA GLY A 18 3.45 8.71 -10.91
C GLY A 18 2.71 9.48 -12.02
N THR A 19 1.56 8.99 -12.48
CA THR A 19 0.77 9.62 -13.55
C THR A 19 0.12 10.90 -13.08
N HIS A 20 0.29 11.99 -13.82
CA HIS A 20 -0.34 13.27 -13.50
C HIS A 20 -1.84 13.24 -13.85
N ILE A 21 -2.69 13.58 -12.89
CA ILE A 21 -4.15 13.60 -13.05
C ILE A 21 -4.67 15.01 -13.29
N GLY A 22 -4.11 16.01 -12.60
CA GLY A 22 -4.64 17.36 -12.66
C GLY A 22 -4.15 18.26 -11.52
N LYS A 23 -4.93 19.29 -11.21
CA LYS A 23 -4.64 20.25 -10.13
C LYS A 23 -5.86 20.42 -9.24
N VAL A 24 -5.65 20.49 -7.92
CA VAL A 24 -6.76 20.73 -6.97
C VAL A 24 -7.30 22.16 -7.14
N VAL A 25 -8.61 22.28 -7.31
CA VAL A 25 -9.31 23.57 -7.46
C VAL A 25 -10.11 23.94 -6.21
N GLY A 26 -10.64 22.96 -5.49
CA GLY A 26 -11.45 23.21 -4.30
C GLY A 26 -11.91 21.94 -3.60
N ILE A 27 -12.71 22.12 -2.55
CA ILE A 27 -13.24 21.04 -1.71
C ILE A 27 -14.76 21.17 -1.59
N ILE A 28 -15.43 20.04 -1.41
CA ILE A 28 -16.85 19.97 -1.05
C ILE A 28 -16.92 19.27 0.32
N THR A 29 -17.63 19.88 1.25
CA THR A 29 -17.75 19.41 2.62
C THR A 29 -19.19 19.00 2.94
N GLU A 30 -19.34 18.03 3.83
CA GLU A 30 -20.62 17.64 4.40
C GLU A 30 -21.09 18.69 5.45
N ILE A 31 -22.33 18.52 5.96
CA ILE A 31 -22.99 19.43 6.91
C ILE A 31 -22.20 19.57 8.23
N ASP A 32 -21.45 18.54 8.60
CA ASP A 32 -20.59 18.52 9.79
C ASP A 32 -19.23 19.23 9.58
N GLY A 33 -18.93 19.64 8.35
CA GLY A 33 -17.69 20.31 7.97
C GLY A 33 -16.54 19.36 7.61
N GLU A 34 -16.78 18.05 7.50
CA GLU A 34 -15.78 17.11 6.97
C GLU A 34 -15.72 17.12 5.45
N ILE A 35 -14.53 16.87 4.91
CA ILE A 35 -14.31 16.91 3.46
C ILE A 35 -14.87 15.62 2.84
N GLU A 36 -15.86 15.77 1.98
CA GLU A 36 -16.46 14.65 1.24
C GLU A 36 -15.68 14.37 -0.04
N THR A 37 -15.47 15.41 -0.85
CA THR A 37 -14.78 15.30 -2.14
C THR A 37 -13.86 16.51 -2.42
N VAL A 38 -12.91 16.29 -3.31
CA VAL A 38 -11.96 17.30 -3.80
C VAL A 38 -12.17 17.48 -5.30
N GLY A 39 -12.39 18.72 -5.72
CA GLY A 39 -12.49 19.09 -7.13
C GLY A 39 -11.10 19.20 -7.76
N VAL A 40 -10.85 18.40 -8.80
CA VAL A 40 -9.58 18.35 -9.54
C VAL A 40 -9.84 18.74 -10.99
N ASP A 41 -9.11 19.76 -11.47
CA ASP A 41 -9.10 20.13 -12.88
C ASP A 41 -8.21 19.17 -13.66
N CYS A 42 -8.83 18.38 -14.53
CA CYS A 42 -8.18 17.42 -15.42
C CYS A 42 -8.01 17.95 -16.85
N GLY A 43 -8.00 19.28 -17.05
CA GLY A 43 -7.84 19.92 -18.36
C GLY A 43 -9.01 19.59 -19.30
N SER A 44 -8.74 18.88 -20.41
CA SER A 44 -9.79 18.45 -21.35
C SER A 44 -10.77 17.44 -20.74
N GLY A 45 -10.39 16.76 -19.64
CA GLY A 45 -11.27 15.90 -18.86
C GLY A 45 -12.25 16.65 -17.95
N GLY A 46 -12.16 17.98 -17.90
CA GLY A 46 -12.99 18.85 -17.07
C GLY A 46 -12.72 18.70 -15.57
N LEU A 47 -13.62 19.29 -14.77
CA LEU A 47 -13.58 19.18 -13.33
C LEU A 47 -14.09 17.80 -12.88
N LYS A 48 -13.25 17.03 -12.19
CA LYS A 48 -13.62 15.75 -11.56
C LYS A 48 -13.70 15.92 -10.06
N GLN A 49 -14.69 15.30 -9.44
CA GLN A 49 -14.79 15.22 -7.98
C GLN A 49 -14.21 13.87 -7.54
N LEU A 50 -13.09 13.92 -6.83
CA LEU A 50 -12.44 12.74 -6.28
C LEU A 50 -12.82 12.61 -4.80
N PRO A 51 -13.30 11.45 -4.34
CA PRO A 51 -13.56 11.22 -2.92
C PRO A 51 -12.32 11.49 -2.07
N TYR A 52 -12.49 12.17 -0.94
CA TYR A 52 -11.36 12.48 -0.07
C TYR A 52 -10.67 11.22 0.47
N GLU A 53 -11.42 10.11 0.64
CA GLU A 53 -10.89 8.79 1.02
C GLU A 53 -9.86 8.23 0.02
N GLN A 54 -9.84 8.71 -1.22
CA GLN A 54 -8.91 8.29 -2.26
C GLN A 54 -7.69 9.19 -2.36
N LEU A 55 -7.51 10.16 -1.47
CA LEU A 55 -6.46 11.16 -1.57
C LEU A 55 -5.52 11.11 -0.38
N VAL A 56 -4.22 11.21 -0.65
CA VAL A 56 -3.16 11.33 0.35
C VAL A 56 -2.36 12.58 0.04
N ILE A 57 -2.39 13.55 0.95
CA ILE A 57 -1.67 14.81 0.80
C ILE A 57 -0.27 14.62 1.37
N GLN A 58 0.77 14.80 0.55
CA GLN A 58 2.15 14.65 0.97
C GLN A 58 3.03 15.73 0.34
N GLY A 59 3.60 16.59 1.18
CA GLY A 59 4.43 17.70 0.71
C GLY A 59 3.68 18.56 -0.30
N GLU A 60 4.24 18.69 -1.50
CA GLU A 60 3.70 19.49 -2.61
C GLU A 60 2.74 18.73 -3.53
N TYR A 61 2.47 17.44 -3.28
CA TYR A 61 1.62 16.62 -4.13
C TYR A 61 0.41 16.07 -3.38
N VAL A 62 -0.65 15.80 -4.15
CA VAL A 62 -1.80 15.02 -3.70
C VAL A 62 -1.80 13.71 -4.48
N PHE A 63 -1.67 12.59 -3.80
CA PHE A 63 -1.66 11.26 -4.39
C PHE A 63 -3.06 10.67 -4.41
N PHE A 64 -3.49 10.21 -5.57
CA PHE A 64 -4.75 9.52 -5.80
C PHE A 64 -4.55 8.01 -5.75
N ILE A 65 -5.33 7.37 -4.89
CA ILE A 65 -5.39 5.94 -4.70
C ILE A 65 -6.58 5.38 -5.50
N PRO A 66 -6.35 4.46 -6.44
CA PRO A 66 -7.43 3.80 -7.18
C PRO A 66 -8.42 3.08 -6.24
N LYS A 67 -9.72 3.20 -6.53
CA LYS A 67 -10.78 2.65 -5.67
C LYS A 67 -10.66 1.13 -5.49
N TRP A 68 -10.23 0.41 -6.53
CA TRP A 68 -10.02 -1.03 -6.47
C TRP A 68 -9.00 -1.43 -5.39
N ARG A 69 -7.99 -0.59 -5.14
CA ARG A 69 -6.95 -0.84 -4.13
C ARG A 69 -7.52 -0.74 -2.72
N LEU A 70 -8.31 0.31 -2.46
CA LEU A 70 -9.01 0.50 -1.19
C LEU A 70 -10.02 -0.62 -0.93
N ASP A 71 -10.84 -0.95 -1.93
CA ASP A 71 -11.83 -2.02 -1.87
C ASP A 71 -11.15 -3.37 -1.56
N ALA A 72 -10.06 -3.69 -2.25
CA ALA A 72 -9.30 -4.92 -2.05
C ALA A 72 -8.68 -5.01 -0.65
N GLN A 73 -8.06 -3.93 -0.16
CA GLN A 73 -7.47 -3.89 1.18
C GLN A 73 -8.55 -4.07 2.25
N ARG A 74 -9.69 -3.40 2.10
CA ARG A 74 -10.84 -3.55 3.01
C ARG A 74 -11.34 -4.99 3.03
N LEU A 75 -11.51 -5.63 1.87
CA LEU A 75 -11.94 -7.02 1.77
C LEU A 75 -10.93 -7.99 2.39
N LEU A 76 -9.63 -7.83 2.11
CA LEU A 76 -8.58 -8.67 2.70
C LEU A 76 -8.60 -8.59 4.23
N ARG A 77 -8.76 -7.39 4.80
CA ARG A 77 -8.86 -7.19 6.25
C ARG A 77 -10.11 -7.82 6.84
N GLN A 78 -11.26 -7.65 6.19
CA GLN A 78 -12.52 -8.23 6.63
C GLN A 78 -12.50 -9.76 6.57
N LYS A 79 -12.00 -10.33 5.47
CA LYS A 79 -11.87 -11.78 5.27
C LYS A 79 -10.93 -12.40 6.30
N SER A 80 -9.73 -11.84 6.46
CA SER A 80 -8.75 -12.36 7.43
C SER A 80 -9.25 -12.35 8.87
N LEU A 81 -9.93 -11.28 9.31
CA LEU A 81 -10.52 -11.21 10.65
C LEU A 81 -11.67 -12.22 10.81
N THR A 82 -12.51 -12.38 9.79
CA THR A 82 -13.64 -13.32 9.81
C THR A 82 -13.15 -14.76 9.91
N LEU A 83 -12.15 -15.13 9.12
CA LEU A 83 -11.57 -16.47 9.15
C LEU A 83 -10.89 -16.77 10.50
N LYS A 84 -10.16 -15.82 11.09
CA LYS A 84 -9.58 -15.99 12.44
C LYS A 84 -10.65 -16.21 13.51
N ARG A 85 -11.79 -15.52 13.41
CA ARG A 85 -12.92 -15.68 14.34
C ARG A 85 -13.64 -17.01 14.15
N ILE A 86 -13.79 -17.48 12.91
CA ILE A 86 -14.34 -18.81 12.62
C ILE A 86 -13.43 -19.88 13.23
N LYS A 87 -12.12 -19.77 13.06
CA LYS A 87 -11.16 -20.70 13.67
C LYS A 87 -11.27 -20.72 15.20
N ALA A 88 -11.24 -19.55 15.84
CA ALA A 88 -11.39 -19.46 17.30
C ALA A 88 -12.73 -20.06 17.78
N LEU A 89 -13.81 -19.89 17.01
CA LEU A 89 -15.10 -20.51 17.31
C LEU A 89 -15.02 -22.04 17.21
N GLN A 90 -14.35 -22.57 16.19
CA GLN A 90 -14.12 -24.02 16.04
C GLN A 90 -13.29 -24.59 17.20
N ASP A 91 -12.23 -23.87 17.62
CA ASP A 91 -11.37 -24.28 18.74
C ASP A 91 -12.16 -24.33 20.05
N ILE A 92 -12.97 -23.30 20.36
CA ILE A 92 -13.83 -23.26 21.57
C ILE A 92 -14.82 -24.43 21.59
N VAL A 93 -15.46 -24.74 20.46
CA VAL A 93 -16.42 -25.85 20.37
C VAL A 93 -15.72 -27.20 20.51
N ALA A 94 -14.49 -27.34 19.98
CA ALA A 94 -13.71 -28.55 20.12
C ALA A 94 -13.23 -28.79 21.56
N GLU A 95 -12.92 -27.73 22.31
CA GLU A 95 -12.52 -27.79 23.71
C GLU A 95 -13.70 -27.98 24.68
N ASN A 96 -14.88 -27.45 24.35
CA ASN A 96 -16.05 -27.47 25.22
C ASN A 96 -17.36 -27.72 24.45
N ASP A 97 -17.80 -28.98 24.44
CA ASP A 97 -19.00 -29.43 23.74
C ASP A 97 -20.30 -28.82 24.32
N SER A 98 -20.29 -28.29 25.55
CA SER A 98 -21.45 -27.61 26.14
C SER A 98 -21.77 -26.26 25.51
N MET A 99 -20.82 -25.64 24.79
CA MET A 99 -21.00 -24.34 24.13
C MET A 99 -21.46 -24.47 22.67
N LYS A 100 -21.74 -25.69 22.20
CA LYS A 100 -22.05 -25.96 20.78
C LYS A 100 -23.31 -25.26 20.29
N GLU A 101 -24.37 -25.26 21.09
CA GLU A 101 -25.64 -24.60 20.76
C GLU A 101 -25.47 -23.07 20.70
N ASP A 102 -24.73 -22.50 21.66
CA ASP A 102 -24.41 -21.06 21.69
C ASP A 102 -23.51 -20.65 20.50
N ALA A 103 -22.61 -21.53 20.08
CA ALA A 103 -21.71 -21.32 18.95
C ALA A 103 -22.43 -21.38 17.60
N GLU A 104 -23.52 -22.14 17.47
CA GLU A 104 -24.23 -22.36 16.20
C GLU A 104 -24.76 -21.04 15.62
N LEU A 105 -25.41 -20.21 16.45
CA LEU A 105 -25.92 -18.90 16.03
C LEU A 105 -24.80 -17.96 15.57
N VAL A 106 -23.64 -18.03 16.23
CA VAL A 106 -22.47 -17.23 15.88
C VAL A 106 -21.83 -17.74 14.58
N SER A 107 -21.78 -19.07 14.37
CA SER A 107 -21.28 -19.68 13.13
C SER A 107 -22.11 -19.23 11.93
N MET A 108 -23.44 -19.34 12.02
CA MET A 108 -24.36 -18.89 10.96
C MET A 108 -24.12 -17.41 10.59
N LYS A 109 -23.86 -16.55 11.58
CA LYS A 109 -23.55 -15.13 11.34
C LYS A 109 -22.23 -14.96 10.58
N TYR A 110 -21.19 -15.72 10.91
CA TYR A 110 -19.91 -15.65 10.22
C TYR A 110 -19.96 -16.27 8.81
N GLU A 111 -20.72 -17.34 8.61
CA GLU A 111 -20.97 -17.93 7.29
C GLU A 111 -21.65 -16.93 6.36
N LYS A 112 -22.74 -16.29 6.82
CA LYS A 112 -23.39 -15.21 6.06
C LYS A 112 -22.40 -14.08 5.71
N LYS A 113 -21.58 -13.68 6.68
CA LYS A 113 -20.56 -12.64 6.46
C LYS A 113 -19.51 -13.08 5.44
N LEU A 114 -19.13 -14.35 5.44
CA LEU A 114 -18.18 -14.89 4.47
C LEU A 114 -18.76 -14.88 3.06
N SER A 115 -20.03 -15.26 2.88
CA SER A 115 -20.71 -15.15 1.57
C SER A 115 -20.81 -13.71 1.06
N GLU A 116 -21.04 -12.73 1.94
CA GLU A 116 -21.00 -11.30 1.57
C GLU A 116 -19.59 -10.88 1.11
N ILE A 117 -18.55 -11.37 1.79
CA ILE A 117 -17.15 -11.10 1.45
C ILE A 117 -16.78 -11.73 0.11
N GLU A 118 -17.22 -12.96 -0.17
CA GLU A 118 -17.01 -13.64 -1.45
C GLU A 118 -17.67 -12.91 -2.62
N GLY A 119 -18.90 -12.40 -2.41
CA GLY A 119 -19.57 -11.53 -3.38
C GLY A 119 -18.77 -10.25 -3.67
N GLY A 120 -18.23 -9.62 -2.64
CA GLY A 120 -17.34 -8.46 -2.77
C GLY A 120 -16.02 -8.78 -3.48
N GLU A 121 -15.42 -9.94 -3.18
CA GLU A 121 -14.19 -10.42 -3.82
C GLU A 121 -14.40 -10.61 -5.32
N LYS A 122 -15.53 -11.18 -5.73
CA LYS A 122 -15.90 -11.29 -7.15
C LYS A 122 -15.99 -9.91 -7.80
N GLN A 123 -16.69 -8.96 -7.18
CA GLN A 123 -16.82 -7.60 -7.72
C GLN A 123 -15.47 -6.90 -7.87
N VAL A 124 -14.57 -7.05 -6.89
CA VAL A 124 -13.22 -6.50 -6.98
C VAL A 124 -12.41 -7.19 -8.08
N ASN A 125 -12.49 -8.51 -8.21
CA ASN A 125 -11.77 -9.24 -9.25
C ASN A 125 -12.25 -8.84 -10.66
N ASP A 126 -13.56 -8.60 -10.84
CA ASP A 126 -14.13 -8.08 -12.09
C ASP A 126 -13.57 -6.68 -12.42
N LYS A 127 -13.52 -5.77 -11.42
CA LYS A 127 -12.89 -4.44 -11.57
C LYS A 127 -11.40 -4.55 -11.93
N LEU A 128 -10.66 -5.45 -11.28
CA LEU A 128 -9.23 -5.68 -11.55
C LEU A 128 -9.01 -6.22 -12.97
N ASN A 129 -9.85 -7.15 -13.44
CA ASN A 129 -9.76 -7.68 -14.80
C ASN A 129 -10.07 -6.60 -15.85
N ALA A 130 -11.09 -5.78 -15.61
CA ALA A 130 -11.40 -4.65 -16.49
C ALA A 130 -10.22 -3.67 -16.55
N ARG A 131 -9.63 -3.31 -15.41
CA ARG A 131 -8.47 -2.42 -15.34
C ARG A 131 -7.25 -2.99 -16.04
N LEU A 132 -6.96 -4.29 -15.88
CA LEU A 132 -5.87 -4.94 -16.64
C LEU A 132 -6.09 -4.87 -18.15
N ALA A 133 -7.33 -5.05 -18.62
CA ALA A 133 -7.64 -4.95 -20.04
C ALA A 133 -7.43 -3.53 -20.59
N GLU A 134 -7.79 -2.49 -19.81
CA GLU A 134 -7.50 -1.09 -20.13
C GLU A 134 -6.00 -0.84 -20.23
N LEU A 135 -5.22 -1.27 -19.22
CA LEU A 135 -3.77 -1.11 -19.18
C LEU A 135 -3.08 -1.83 -20.35
N GLU A 136 -3.55 -3.02 -20.74
CA GLU A 136 -3.05 -3.73 -21.92
C GLU A 136 -3.38 -3.02 -23.24
N ALA A 137 -4.53 -2.35 -23.32
CA ALA A 137 -4.86 -1.51 -24.47
C ALA A 137 -3.95 -0.28 -24.54
N GLU A 138 -3.72 0.36 -23.40
CA GLU A 138 -2.82 1.52 -23.28
C GLU A 138 -1.37 1.16 -23.63
N THR A 139 -0.84 0.06 -23.08
CA THR A 139 0.50 -0.45 -23.44
C THR A 139 0.62 -0.69 -24.95
N ARG A 140 -0.40 -1.25 -25.60
CA ARG A 140 -0.39 -1.48 -27.07
C ARG A 140 -0.37 -0.18 -27.86
N ASN A 141 -1.15 0.81 -27.44
CA ASN A 141 -1.17 2.13 -28.08
C ASN A 141 0.20 2.82 -27.97
N ILE A 142 0.79 2.81 -26.78
CA ILE A 142 2.11 3.38 -26.50
C ILE A 142 3.19 2.68 -27.36
N LYS A 143 3.17 1.34 -27.45
CA LYS A 143 4.11 0.58 -28.29
C LYS A 143 3.93 0.87 -29.78
N SER A 144 2.70 1.07 -30.25
CA SER A 144 2.43 1.48 -31.64
C SER A 144 3.02 2.85 -31.93
N LEU A 145 2.85 3.81 -31.02
CA LEU A 145 3.42 5.16 -31.13
C LEU A 145 4.95 5.12 -31.18
N LEU A 146 5.59 4.33 -30.32
CA LEU A 146 7.04 4.16 -30.31
C LEU A 146 7.54 3.53 -31.63
N PHE A 147 6.79 2.58 -32.18
CA PHE A 147 7.12 1.97 -33.47
C PHE A 147 7.06 2.98 -34.61
N ASP A 148 6.01 3.79 -34.68
CA ASP A 148 5.88 4.85 -35.70
C ASP A 148 6.97 5.90 -35.55
N ALA A 149 7.30 6.32 -34.32
CA ALA A 149 8.41 7.23 -34.06
C ALA A 149 9.75 6.64 -34.54
N LYS A 150 9.96 5.33 -34.32
CA LYS A 150 11.15 4.62 -34.83
C LYS A 150 11.17 4.56 -36.35
N LEU A 151 10.03 4.40 -37.00
CA LEU A 151 9.92 4.42 -38.46
C LEU A 151 10.28 5.82 -39.02
N GLN A 152 9.69 6.88 -38.46
CA GLN A 152 9.96 8.28 -38.84
C GLN A 152 11.44 8.66 -38.63
N PHE A 153 12.06 8.16 -37.56
CA PHE A 153 13.48 8.33 -37.34
C PHE A 153 14.31 7.63 -38.43
N ARG A 154 13.96 6.39 -38.79
CA ARG A 154 14.67 5.61 -39.82
C ARG A 154 14.48 6.14 -41.25
N SER A 155 13.38 6.83 -41.52
CA SER A 155 13.14 7.52 -42.80
C SER A 155 13.76 8.93 -42.85
N ASN A 156 14.50 9.34 -41.81
CA ASN A 156 15.08 10.69 -41.66
C ASN A 156 14.03 11.82 -41.62
N GLU A 157 12.78 11.52 -41.26
CA GLU A 157 11.73 12.52 -41.02
C GLU A 157 11.84 13.14 -39.62
N MET A 158 12.55 12.48 -38.71
CA MET A 158 12.72 12.89 -37.31
C MET A 158 14.20 12.95 -36.92
N LYS A 159 14.56 13.93 -36.10
CA LYS A 159 15.90 14.05 -35.50
C LYS A 159 16.08 13.04 -34.37
N GLU A 160 17.32 12.59 -34.15
CA GLU A 160 17.68 11.68 -33.06
C GLU A 160 17.24 12.23 -31.69
N GLU A 161 17.46 13.52 -31.42
CA GLU A 161 17.08 14.16 -30.15
C GLU A 161 15.58 14.01 -29.85
N SER A 162 14.72 14.23 -30.86
CA SER A 162 13.27 14.09 -30.72
C SER A 162 12.87 12.63 -30.52
N TYR A 163 13.50 11.70 -31.23
CA TYR A 163 13.25 10.27 -31.06
C TYR A 163 13.63 9.77 -29.67
N GLN A 164 14.78 10.21 -29.14
CA GLN A 164 15.20 9.86 -27.77
C GLN A 164 14.24 10.42 -26.73
N GLN A 165 13.73 11.64 -26.91
CA GLN A 165 12.74 12.20 -25.99
C GLN A 165 11.43 11.40 -26.00
N ILE A 166 10.92 11.02 -27.18
CA ILE A 166 9.73 10.16 -27.29
C ILE A 166 9.98 8.82 -26.59
N ARG A 167 11.15 8.23 -26.81
CA ARG A 167 11.52 6.96 -26.18
C ARG A 167 11.50 7.07 -24.65
N VAL A 168 12.17 8.07 -24.06
CA VAL A 168 12.20 8.27 -22.61
C VAL A 168 10.78 8.42 -22.06
N GLN A 169 9.96 9.28 -22.65
CA GLN A 169 8.58 9.51 -22.20
C GLN A 169 7.71 8.25 -22.33
N THR A 170 7.88 7.49 -23.41
CA THR A 170 7.16 6.25 -23.65
C THR A 170 7.58 5.16 -22.66
N ASP A 171 8.88 5.04 -22.37
CA ASP A 171 9.43 4.09 -21.42
C ASP A 171 8.91 4.39 -19.99
N GLU A 172 8.86 5.67 -19.58
CA GLU A 172 8.25 6.10 -18.30
C GLU A 172 6.76 5.72 -18.19
N LEU A 173 5.97 5.91 -19.25
CA LEU A 173 4.56 5.53 -19.27
C LEU A 173 4.38 4.01 -19.14
N ILE A 174 5.23 3.22 -19.80
CA ILE A 174 5.21 1.76 -19.69
C ILE A 174 5.57 1.32 -18.27
N GLU A 175 6.56 1.96 -17.65
CA GLU A 175 6.97 1.67 -16.27
C GLU A 175 5.83 1.90 -15.28
N HIS A 176 5.12 3.03 -15.38
CA HIS A 176 3.95 3.31 -14.53
C HIS A 176 2.86 2.24 -14.70
N ILE A 177 2.58 1.83 -15.94
CA ILE A 177 1.60 0.77 -16.24
C ILE A 177 2.04 -0.58 -15.67
N ASP A 178 3.32 -0.94 -15.81
CA ASP A 178 3.85 -2.21 -15.33
C ASP A 178 3.86 -2.28 -13.80
N ASN A 179 4.08 -1.14 -13.13
CA ASN A 179 3.94 -1.00 -11.67
C ASN A 179 2.49 -1.26 -11.23
N GLU A 180 1.49 -0.67 -11.91
CA GLU A 180 0.08 -0.92 -11.61
C GLU A 180 -0.30 -2.39 -11.87
N LYS A 181 0.12 -2.97 -13.00
CA LYS A 181 -0.13 -4.39 -13.33
C LYS A 181 0.45 -5.33 -12.28
N THR A 182 1.68 -5.07 -11.84
CA THR A 182 2.35 -5.84 -10.80
C THR A 182 1.59 -5.79 -9.50
N GLU A 183 1.11 -4.60 -9.11
CA GLU A 183 0.29 -4.47 -7.91
C GLU A 183 -1.04 -5.20 -8.02
N ILE A 184 -1.74 -5.07 -9.15
CA ILE A 184 -2.99 -5.80 -9.40
C ILE A 184 -2.75 -7.30 -9.29
N GLY A 185 -1.67 -7.81 -9.89
CA GLY A 185 -1.26 -9.21 -9.78
C GLY A 185 -1.04 -9.65 -8.33
N ASN A 186 -0.31 -8.85 -7.55
CA ASN A 186 -0.06 -9.10 -6.13
C ASN A 186 -1.36 -9.14 -5.31
N VAL A 187 -2.29 -8.21 -5.57
CA VAL A 187 -3.58 -8.17 -4.89
C VAL A 187 -4.44 -9.38 -5.23
N ARG A 188 -4.48 -9.82 -6.50
CA ARG A 188 -5.20 -11.04 -6.91
C ARG A 188 -4.64 -12.28 -6.22
N THR A 189 -3.32 -12.41 -6.16
CA THR A 189 -2.66 -13.51 -5.45
C THR A 189 -3.01 -13.50 -3.97
N LYS A 190 -3.00 -12.34 -3.32
CA LYS A 190 -3.38 -12.20 -1.90
C LYS A 190 -4.85 -12.54 -1.66
N LEU A 191 -5.77 -12.13 -2.54
CA LEU A 191 -7.20 -12.45 -2.42
C LEU A 191 -7.42 -13.97 -2.52
N ALA A 192 -6.80 -14.61 -3.52
CA ALA A 192 -6.88 -16.06 -3.72
C ALA A 192 -6.24 -16.86 -2.58
N ALA A 193 -5.14 -16.38 -2.01
CA ALA A 193 -4.44 -17.05 -0.90
C ALA A 193 -5.12 -16.86 0.46
N ASN A 194 -6.05 -15.92 0.61
CA ASN A 194 -6.69 -15.64 1.90
C ASN A 194 -7.83 -16.62 2.18
N THR A 195 -7.47 -17.86 2.51
CA THR A 195 -8.38 -18.99 2.78
C THR A 195 -8.16 -19.55 4.19
N LEU A 196 -9.18 -20.26 4.72
CA LEU A 196 -9.10 -20.89 6.04
C LEU A 196 -7.96 -21.94 6.12
N GLU A 197 -7.76 -22.70 5.05
CA GLU A 197 -6.71 -23.73 4.94
C GLU A 197 -5.30 -23.14 5.11
N ASN A 198 -5.05 -21.99 4.47
CA ASN A 198 -3.75 -21.31 4.58
C ASN A 198 -3.50 -20.74 5.99
N LEU A 199 -4.55 -20.34 6.71
CA LEU A 199 -4.44 -19.93 8.12
C LEU A 199 -4.16 -21.11 9.06
N ASN A 200 -4.58 -22.32 8.68
CA ASN A 200 -4.30 -23.53 9.45
C ASN A 200 -2.86 -24.02 9.24
N ALA A 201 -2.30 -23.87 8.04
CA ALA A 201 -0.90 -24.22 7.76
C ALA A 201 0.11 -23.37 8.57
N VAL A 202 -0.17 -22.08 8.80
CA VAL A 202 0.73 -21.20 9.58
C VAL A 202 0.77 -21.59 11.06
N SER A 203 -0.36 -22.00 11.64
CA SER A 203 -0.41 -22.44 13.06
C SER A 203 0.26 -23.78 13.35
N VAL A 204 0.53 -24.62 12.33
CA VAL A 204 1.15 -25.95 12.53
C VAL A 204 2.68 -25.87 12.66
N THR A 205 3.32 -24.76 12.26
CA THR A 205 4.79 -24.61 12.34
C THR A 205 5.30 -24.05 13.66
N GLU A 206 4.43 -23.55 14.55
CA GLU A 206 4.82 -22.99 15.87
C GLU A 206 4.67 -24.00 17.03
N ALA A 207 4.47 -25.28 16.73
CA ALA A 207 4.37 -26.36 17.71
C ALA A 207 5.50 -27.39 17.54
N ALA A 208 6.74 -27.00 17.86
CA ALA A 208 7.82 -27.93 18.17
C ALA A 208 8.35 -27.62 19.59
N PRO A 209 8.53 -28.63 20.46
CA PRO A 209 8.48 -28.45 21.90
C PRO A 209 9.77 -27.84 22.45
N ALA A 210 9.61 -26.86 23.33
CA ALA A 210 10.64 -26.44 24.28
C ALA A 210 11.03 -27.65 25.13
N LYS A 211 12.28 -28.11 25.00
CA LYS A 211 12.88 -29.01 25.98
C LYS A 211 13.11 -28.22 27.28
N GLU A 212 12.41 -28.69 28.28
CA GLU A 212 12.54 -28.43 29.70
C GLU A 212 13.96 -28.79 30.18
N GLU A 213 14.71 -27.82 30.70
CA GLU A 213 15.87 -28.05 31.56
C GLU A 213 15.69 -27.19 32.82
N ALA A 214 15.53 -27.88 33.95
CA ALA A 214 15.34 -27.33 35.28
C ALA A 214 16.69 -26.90 35.92
N PRO A 215 16.68 -26.07 36.98
CA PRO A 215 17.76 -25.15 37.31
C PRO A 215 18.76 -25.73 38.33
N ALA A 216 20.02 -25.29 38.25
CA ALA A 216 21.02 -25.49 39.31
C ALA A 216 21.43 -24.14 39.92
N GLU A 217 21.07 -24.02 41.19
CA GLU A 217 21.45 -23.02 42.19
C GLU A 217 22.99 -22.85 42.31
N SER A 218 23.48 -21.62 42.36
CA SER A 218 24.46 -21.20 43.39
C SER A 218 24.72 -19.69 43.33
N SER A 219 24.71 -19.08 44.51
CA SER A 219 25.28 -17.77 44.84
C SER A 219 25.75 -17.87 46.31
N PRO A 220 26.39 -16.86 46.93
CA PRO A 220 27.14 -15.68 46.45
C PRO A 220 28.55 -15.67 47.14
N PRO A 221 29.30 -14.56 47.42
CA PRO A 221 28.86 -13.35 48.12
C PRO A 221 29.30 -12.00 47.52
N ILE A 222 28.65 -10.96 48.05
CA ILE A 222 28.71 -9.52 47.80
C ILE A 222 29.73 -8.86 48.75
N VAL A 223 30.45 -7.80 48.31
CA VAL A 223 30.90 -6.64 49.12
C VAL A 223 31.03 -5.43 48.14
N GLU A 224 30.14 -4.41 48.20
CA GLU A 224 30.35 -3.05 48.76
C GLU A 224 31.59 -2.32 48.16
N VAL A 225 31.57 -1.10 47.58
CA VAL A 225 31.14 0.23 48.09
C VAL A 225 31.00 1.22 46.90
N ALA A 226 30.13 2.23 47.03
CA ALA A 226 29.96 3.41 46.16
C ALA A 226 31.09 4.47 46.34
N PRO A 227 31.03 5.75 45.86
CA PRO A 227 30.66 6.33 44.55
C PRO A 227 31.68 7.42 44.05
N VAL A 228 31.34 8.08 42.91
CA VAL A 228 31.72 9.45 42.43
C VAL A 228 33.12 9.67 41.83
N GLN A 229 33.21 10.10 40.55
CA GLN A 229 33.63 11.46 40.17
C GLN A 229 33.64 11.72 38.64
N GLU A 230 33.19 12.92 38.33
CA GLU A 230 32.93 13.57 37.04
C GLU A 230 34.07 14.57 36.73
N VAL A 231 34.53 14.66 35.48
CA VAL A 231 35.19 15.84 34.86
C VAL A 231 35.11 15.65 33.32
N ALA A 232 34.31 16.42 32.57
CA ALA A 232 34.64 17.71 31.92
C ALA A 232 36.04 17.76 31.27
N ALA A 233 36.32 18.29 30.07
CA ALA A 233 35.59 18.74 28.89
C ALA A 233 36.63 19.22 27.81
N VAL A 234 36.17 19.57 26.59
CA VAL A 234 36.67 20.66 25.70
C VAL A 234 37.71 20.38 24.55
N VAL A 235 37.22 20.44 23.28
CA VAL A 235 37.69 21.20 22.03
C VAL A 235 39.09 20.88 21.44
N ALA A 236 39.48 20.96 20.14
CA ALA A 236 39.08 21.49 18.82
C ALA A 236 39.81 20.64 17.74
N GLU A 237 39.28 20.34 16.54
CA GLU A 237 39.28 21.11 15.26
C GLU A 237 40.62 21.11 14.48
N GLU A 238 40.69 20.45 13.30
CA GLU A 238 41.19 21.02 12.02
C GLU A 238 41.03 20.10 10.77
N GLU A 239 40.39 20.71 9.74
CA GLU A 239 40.39 20.62 8.26
C GLU A 239 40.80 19.41 7.34
N LYS A 240 39.80 18.98 6.51
CA LYS A 240 39.70 18.93 5.01
C LYS A 240 40.42 17.83 4.15
N PRO A 241 40.05 17.60 2.86
CA PRO A 241 38.78 17.13 2.23
C PRO A 241 38.91 15.79 1.44
N ALA A 242 37.80 15.10 1.12
CA ALA A 242 37.67 14.29 -0.11
C ALA A 242 36.22 13.91 -0.49
N ALA A 243 35.84 14.25 -1.73
CA ALA A 243 35.01 13.57 -2.73
C ALA A 243 33.91 12.54 -2.38
N VAL A 244 32.72 12.79 -2.98
CA VAL A 244 31.83 11.85 -3.71
C VAL A 244 31.25 10.64 -2.96
N SER A 245 29.93 10.63 -2.77
CA SER A 245 29.04 9.67 -3.46
C SER A 245 27.58 9.96 -3.15
N ALA A 246 26.81 10.22 -4.19
CA ALA A 246 25.36 10.20 -4.16
C ALA A 246 24.90 8.74 -4.24
N ASN A 247 24.32 8.21 -3.16
CA ASN A 247 23.35 7.13 -3.26
C ASN A 247 22.53 7.04 -1.96
N GLY A 248 21.26 7.42 -2.03
CA GLY A 248 20.38 7.42 -0.87
C GLY A 248 19.02 8.03 -1.15
N ALA A 249 18.32 7.53 -2.18
CA ALA A 249 16.93 7.94 -2.45
C ALA A 249 15.97 6.73 -2.53
N GLU A 250 16.41 5.58 -3.05
CA GLU A 250 15.50 4.49 -3.41
C GLU A 250 14.98 3.63 -2.24
N GLN A 251 15.60 3.67 -1.06
CA GLN A 251 15.15 2.87 0.09
C GLN A 251 14.10 3.57 0.98
N SER A 252 13.95 4.89 0.85
CA SER A 252 12.98 5.63 1.68
C SER A 252 11.54 5.52 1.16
N GLU A 253 11.38 5.41 -0.16
CA GLU A 253 10.06 5.39 -0.81
C GLU A 253 9.31 4.06 -0.65
N THR A 254 10.04 2.95 -0.50
CA THR A 254 9.42 1.62 -0.28
C THR A 254 9.08 1.35 1.19
N SER A 255 9.66 2.11 2.12
CA SER A 255 9.51 1.91 3.57
C SER A 255 8.17 2.45 4.11
N TRP A 256 7.70 3.61 3.62
CA TRP A 256 6.49 4.25 4.14
C TRP A 256 5.18 3.59 3.67
N LEU A 257 5.17 3.02 2.45
CA LEU A 257 4.01 2.29 1.90
C LEU A 257 3.58 1.14 2.82
N ASN A 258 4.50 0.54 3.56
CA ASN A 258 4.20 -0.52 4.53
C ASN A 258 3.70 0.01 5.89
N GLN A 259 3.97 1.28 6.21
CA GLN A 259 3.67 1.89 7.51
C GLN A 259 2.25 2.48 7.58
N VAL A 260 1.64 2.82 6.43
CA VAL A 260 0.25 3.29 6.34
C VAL A 260 -0.76 2.13 6.28
N ILE A 261 -0.32 0.93 5.90
CA ILE A 261 -1.18 -0.27 5.74
C ILE A 261 -1.50 -0.94 7.10
N THR A 262 -0.81 -0.56 8.18
CA THR A 262 -0.90 -1.23 9.49
C THR A 262 -1.78 -0.54 10.55
N LYS A 263 -2.53 0.52 10.18
CA LYS A 263 -3.54 1.13 11.07
C LYS A 263 -4.97 0.88 10.60
#